data_AF-A0A699XGI2-F1
#
_entry.id   AF-A0A699XGI2-F1
#
_cell.length_a   1.000
_cell.length_b   1.000
_cell.length_c   1.000
_cell.angle_alpha   90.00
_cell.angle_beta   90.00
_cell.angle_gamma   90.00
#
_symmetry.space_group_name_H-M   'P 1'
#
loop_
_entity.id
_entity.type
_entity.pdbx_description
1 polymer ?
#
loop_
_entity_poly.entity_id
_entity_poly.type
_entity_poly.pdbx_seq_one_letter_code
_entity_poly.pdbx_strand_id
1 'polypeptide(L)'
;GGVRLQEANLGLAAIAEIHAAIVDLRRYQPVIGVVAGSVGCFGGMSIAAGLCSYLVVTQEARLGLNGPQVIEQEAGIEEYDSRDRPF
;
A
#
# COMPACT_ATOMS: atom_id res chain seq x y z
N GLY A 1 -3.82 5.36 3.18
CA GLY A 1 -2.81 5.52 2.12
C GLY A 1 -3.04 4.53 0.99
N GLY A 2 -4.22 4.56 0.39
CA GLY A 2 -4.65 3.76 -0.75
C GLY A 2 -5.62 4.62 -1.59
N VAL A 3 -6.75 4.09 -2.01
CA VAL A 3 -7.78 4.88 -2.70
C VAL A 3 -8.31 6.03 -1.82
N ARG A 4 -8.49 7.21 -2.41
CA ARG A 4 -9.20 8.32 -1.76
C ARG A 4 -10.70 8.02 -1.74
N LEU A 5 -11.29 7.89 -0.55
CA LEU A 5 -12.69 7.46 -0.40
C LEU A 5 -13.70 8.39 -1.10
N GLN A 6 -13.40 9.67 -1.20
CA GLN A 6 -14.22 10.67 -1.90
C GLN A 6 -14.33 10.39 -3.42
N GLU A 7 -13.40 9.61 -3.97
CA GLU A 7 -13.27 9.30 -5.40
C GLU A 7 -13.21 7.78 -5.64
N ALA A 8 -13.75 6.97 -4.72
CA ALA A 8 -13.49 5.54 -4.57
C ALA A 8 -13.27 4.75 -5.88
N ASN A 9 -14.29 4.67 -6.75
CA ASN A 9 -14.21 3.88 -7.97
C ASN A 9 -13.22 4.45 -9.00
N LEU A 10 -13.15 5.78 -9.13
CA LEU A 10 -12.20 6.45 -10.03
C LEU A 10 -10.76 6.23 -9.56
N GLY A 11 -10.52 6.39 -8.25
CA GLY A 11 -9.21 6.13 -7.66
C GLY A 11 -8.80 4.67 -7.77
N LEU A 12 -9.73 3.72 -7.64
CA LEU A 12 -9.43 2.30 -7.82
C LEU A 12 -9.09 1.96 -9.28
N ALA A 13 -9.82 2.53 -10.24
CA ALA A 13 -9.50 2.39 -11.66
C ALA A 13 -8.11 2.93 -11.99
N ALA A 14 -7.76 4.11 -11.46
CA ALA A 14 -6.43 4.70 -11.63
C ALA A 14 -5.32 3.81 -11.03
N ILE A 15 -5.56 3.17 -9.88
CA ILE A 15 -4.60 2.21 -9.31
C ILE A 15 -4.41 0.99 -10.22
N ALA A 16 -5.48 0.47 -10.82
CA ALA A 16 -5.37 -0.65 -11.75
C ALA A 16 -4.54 -0.28 -12.99
N GLU A 17 -4.70 0.94 -13.50
CA GLU A 17 -3.86 1.47 -14.59
C GLU A 17 -2.39 1.61 -14.16
N ILE A 18 -2.13 2.07 -12.94
CA ILE A 18 -0.77 2.12 -12.38
C ILE A 18 -0.15 0.72 -12.31
N HIS A 19 -0.90 -0.29 -11.86
CA HIS A 19 -0.44 -1.68 -11.81
C HIS A 19 -0.05 -2.19 -13.19
N ALA A 20 -0.93 -1.98 -14.18
CA ALA A 20 -0.69 -2.38 -15.56
C ALA A 20 0.58 -1.70 -16.13
N ALA A 21 0.74 -0.40 -15.88
CA ALA A 21 1.90 0.37 -16.34
C ALA A 21 3.22 -0.09 -15.69
N ILE A 22 3.22 -0.41 -14.39
CA ILE A 22 4.40 -0.96 -13.70
C ILE A 22 4.82 -2.29 -14.34
N VAL A 23 3.87 -3.19 -14.57
CA VAL A 23 4.16 -4.51 -15.17
C VAL A 23 4.68 -4.36 -16.60
N ASP A 24 4.10 -3.48 -17.40
CA ASP A 24 4.53 -3.22 -18.78
C ASP A 24 5.95 -2.62 -18.83
N LEU A 25 6.22 -1.61 -17.97
CA LEU A 25 7.54 -0.96 -17.89
C LEU A 25 8.64 -1.93 -17.45
N ARG A 26 8.33 -2.86 -16.54
CA ARG A 26 9.28 -3.87 -16.02
C ARG A 26 9.84 -4.81 -17.08
N ARG A 27 9.23 -4.90 -18.26
CA ARG A 27 9.80 -5.62 -19.40
C ARG A 27 11.03 -4.94 -19.98
N TYR A 28 11.21 -3.64 -19.72
CA TYR A 28 12.26 -2.81 -20.30
C TYR A 28 13.25 -2.30 -19.27
N GLN A 29 12.77 -1.85 -18.10
CA GLN A 29 13.58 -1.25 -17.04
C GLN A 29 13.00 -1.60 -15.65
N PRO A 30 13.83 -1.73 -14.60
CA PRO A 30 13.33 -2.01 -13.26
C PRO A 30 12.57 -0.80 -12.70
N VAL A 31 11.50 -1.08 -11.96
CA VAL A 31 10.79 -0.07 -11.17
C VAL A 31 11.24 -0.18 -9.72
N ILE A 32 11.73 0.92 -9.16
CA ILE A 32 12.17 0.99 -7.76
C ILE A 32 11.11 1.75 -6.96
N GLY A 33 10.43 1.08 -6.05
CA GLY A 33 9.55 1.72 -5.08
C GLY A 33 10.34 2.17 -3.85
N VAL A 34 9.99 3.33 -3.30
CA VAL A 34 10.55 3.82 -2.04
C VAL A 34 9.40 4.19 -1.10
N VAL A 35 9.32 3.54 0.06
CA VAL A 35 8.36 3.87 1.12
C VAL A 35 9.13 4.40 2.31
N ALA A 36 9.04 5.71 2.54
CA ALA A 36 9.85 6.38 3.55
C ALA A 36 9.04 7.09 4.64
N GLY A 37 7.74 7.30 4.46
CA GLY A 37 6.93 8.10 5.39
C GLY A 37 6.21 7.28 6.46
N SER A 38 5.97 7.90 7.62
CA SER A 38 5.21 7.34 8.75
C SER A 38 3.77 6.93 8.41
N VAL A 39 3.18 7.52 7.36
CA VAL A 39 1.88 7.09 6.80
C VAL A 39 1.97 5.70 6.19
N GLY A 40 3.12 5.31 5.64
CA GLY A 40 3.33 4.04 4.94
C GLY A 40 2.64 3.94 3.58
N CYS A 41 2.58 2.72 3.05
CA CYS A 41 1.95 2.37 1.79
C CYS A 41 0.90 1.28 2.04
N PHE A 42 -0.37 1.57 1.75
CA PHE A 42 -1.51 0.72 2.07
C PHE A 42 -2.48 0.54 0.90
N GLY A 43 -3.43 -0.39 1.03
CA GLY A 43 -4.48 -0.62 0.03
C GLY A 43 -3.93 -1.00 -1.33
N GLY A 44 -4.58 -0.53 -2.41
CA GLY A 44 -4.16 -0.84 -3.77
C GLY A 44 -2.74 -0.38 -4.13
N MET A 45 -2.19 0.64 -3.45
CA MET A 45 -0.81 1.06 -3.70
C MET A 45 0.24 0.15 -3.04
N SER A 46 -0.11 -0.60 -1.98
CA SER A 46 0.82 -1.60 -1.43
C SER A 46 0.97 -2.80 -2.35
N ILE A 47 -0.06 -3.12 -3.13
CA ILE A 47 0.02 -4.06 -4.26
C ILE A 47 0.95 -3.50 -5.34
N ALA A 48 0.83 -2.21 -5.69
CA ALA A 48 1.75 -1.56 -6.63
C ALA A 48 3.21 -1.63 -6.13
N ALA A 49 3.44 -1.44 -4.84
CA ALA A 49 4.76 -1.60 -4.22
C ALA A 49 5.29 -3.04 -4.35
N GLY A 50 4.42 -4.05 -4.19
CA GLY A 50 4.76 -5.45 -4.46
C GLY A 50 5.00 -5.77 -5.94
N LEU A 51 4.48 -4.96 -6.86
CA LEU A 51 4.74 -5.06 -8.30
C LEU A 51 6.06 -4.37 -8.71
N CYS A 52 6.71 -3.57 -7.86
CA CYS A 52 8.03 -3.00 -8.15
C CYS A 52 9.09 -4.12 -8.25
N SER A 53 10.16 -3.87 -9.01
CA SER A 53 11.30 -4.80 -9.09
C SER A 53 12.12 -4.80 -7.79
N TYR A 54 12.24 -3.63 -7.17
CA TYR A 54 12.89 -3.45 -5.87
C TYR A 54 12.04 -2.53 -5.01
N LEU A 55 12.06 -2.76 -3.70
CA LEU A 55 11.38 -1.92 -2.72
C LEU A 55 12.37 -1.52 -1.62
N VAL A 56 12.58 -0.22 -1.46
CA VAL A 56 13.38 0.35 -0.38
C VAL A 56 12.43 0.90 0.68
N VAL A 57 12.63 0.49 1.93
CA VAL A 57 11.79 0.90 3.06
C VAL A 57 12.64 1.47 4.18
N THR A 58 12.17 2.55 4.82
CA THR A 58 12.77 3.07 6.06
C THR A 58 12.23 2.29 7.26
N GLN A 59 12.90 2.41 8.42
CA GLN A 59 12.46 1.76 9.65
C GLN A 59 11.07 2.25 10.13
N GLU A 60 10.73 3.52 9.85
CA GLU A 60 9.44 4.12 10.20
C GLU A 60 8.32 3.79 9.19
N ALA A 61 8.67 3.24 8.03
CA ALA A 61 7.71 2.94 6.99
C ALA A 61 6.90 1.69 7.31
N ARG A 62 5.62 1.72 6.93
CA ARG A 62 4.72 0.57 7.04
C ARG A 62 4.22 0.17 5.67
N LEU A 63 4.15 -1.13 5.41
CA LEU A 63 3.61 -1.70 4.18
C LEU A 63 2.56 -2.74 4.55
N GLY A 64 1.35 -2.60 4.05
CA GLY A 64 0.28 -3.56 4.32
C GLY A 64 -0.88 -3.43 3.35
N LEU A 65 -1.73 -4.45 3.23
CA LEU A 65 -2.93 -4.33 2.38
C LEU A 65 -4.00 -3.47 3.07
N ASN A 66 -4.32 -3.81 4.33
CA ASN A 66 -5.31 -3.08 5.11
C ASN A 66 -4.61 -2.18 6.14
N GLY A 67 -5.20 -1.02 6.41
CA GLY A 67 -4.73 -0.16 7.50
C GLY A 67 -5.09 -0.75 8.87
N PRO A 68 -4.32 -0.46 9.93
CA PRO A 68 -4.58 -0.97 11.29
C PRO A 68 -6.04 -0.88 11.75
N GLN A 69 -6.68 0.30 11.60
CA GLN A 69 -8.08 0.47 12.02
C GLN A 69 -9.07 -0.36 11.20
N VAL A 70 -8.76 -0.63 9.92
CA VAL A 70 -9.62 -1.46 9.07
C VAL A 70 -9.52 -2.92 9.50
N ILE A 71 -8.33 -3.39 9.87
CA ILE A 71 -8.14 -4.77 10.36
C ILE A 71 -8.90 -4.94 11.69
N GLU A 72 -8.70 -4.03 12.65
CA GLU A 72 -9.42 -4.08 13.94
C GLU A 72 -10.94 -4.04 13.75
N GLN A 73 -11.44 -3.18 12.87
CA GLN A 73 -12.88 -3.06 12.62
C GLN A 73 -13.48 -4.35 12.05
N GLU A 74 -12.79 -4.99 11.11
CA GLU A 74 -13.34 -6.16 10.40
C GLU A 74 -13.04 -7.49 11.10
N ALA A 75 -11.94 -7.60 11.82
CA ALA A 75 -11.50 -8.83 12.48
C ALA A 75 -11.65 -8.81 14.02
N GLY A 76 -11.89 -7.64 14.61
CA GLY A 76 -12.04 -7.45 16.05
C GLY A 76 -10.73 -7.10 16.77
N ILE A 77 -10.85 -6.44 17.93
CA ILE A 77 -9.73 -5.99 18.76
C ILE A 77 -8.87 -7.13 19.32
N GLU A 78 -9.45 -8.31 19.53
CA GLU A 78 -8.71 -9.48 19.99
C GLU A 78 -7.76 -10.04 18.92
N GLU A 79 -8.08 -9.82 17.64
CA GLU A 79 -7.23 -10.23 16.52
C GLU A 79 -6.18 -9.15 16.21
N TYR A 80 -6.54 -7.87 16.32
CA TYR A 80 -5.63 -6.77 16.01
C TYR A 80 -5.99 -5.47 16.75
N ASP A 81 -5.11 -4.96 17.63
CA ASP A 81 -5.25 -3.63 18.25
C ASP A 81 -4.53 -2.57 17.40
N SER A 82 -5.30 -1.68 16.76
CA SER A 82 -4.77 -0.64 15.86
C SER A 82 -3.94 0.45 16.57
N ARG A 83 -3.96 0.46 17.91
CA ARG A 83 -3.18 1.37 18.76
C ARG A 83 -1.87 0.75 19.22
N ASP A 84 -1.72 -0.58 19.15
CA ASP A 84 -0.44 -1.23 19.38
C ASP A 84 0.48 -0.99 18.19
N ARG A 85 1.35 0.01 18.36
CA ARG A 85 2.30 0.47 17.34
C ARG A 85 3.70 0.31 17.90
N PRO A 86 4.35 -0.86 17.73
CA PRO A 86 5.67 -1.10 18.29
C PRO A 86 6.78 -0.21 17.70
N PHE A 87 6.47 0.64 16.72
CA PHE A 87 7.34 1.66 16.11
C PHE A 87 6.48 2.71 15.39
#